data_AF-A0A349SJE4-F1
#
_entry.id   AF-A0A349SJE4-F1
#
_cell.length_a   1.000
_cell.length_b   1.000
_cell.length_c   1.000
_cell.angle_alpha   90.00
_cell.angle_beta   90.00
_cell.angle_gamma   90.00
#
_symmetry.space_group_name_H-M   'P 1'
#
loop_
_entity.id
_entity.type
_entity.pdbx_description
1 polymer ?
#
loop_
_entity_poly.entity_id
_entity_poly.type
_entity_poly.pdbx_seq_one_letter_code
_entity_poly.pdbx_strand_id
1 'polypeptide(L)'
;MSIRRIEVAERMSQAVVHGNIVYTAGQVAQGTPGGTMAAQTQEVLDRIDALLAEAGTDKSKLISTTIWITSMDDFAEMNSVWDAWVSPGNTPGRACVEANLASPVFSVEIAVIAALD
;
A
#
# COMPACT_ATOMS: atom_id res chain seq x y z
N MET A 1 -1.72 -16.69 -19.78
CA MET A 1 -2.59 -16.28 -18.66
C MET A 1 -3.16 -14.91 -18.94
N SER A 2 -4.45 -14.67 -18.68
CA SER A 2 -5.10 -13.38 -18.90
C SER A 2 -4.78 -12.40 -17.77
N ILE A 3 -4.76 -11.10 -18.08
CA ILE A 3 -4.65 -10.04 -17.07
C ILE A 3 -6.04 -9.81 -16.47
N ARG A 4 -6.16 -9.83 -15.13
CA ARG A 4 -7.35 -9.37 -14.40
C ARG A 4 -7.07 -8.02 -13.77
N ARG A 5 -8.04 -7.11 -13.82
CA ARG A 5 -7.95 -5.77 -13.24
C ARG A 5 -9.01 -5.60 -12.17
N ILE A 6 -8.65 -4.95 -11.08
CA ILE A 6 -9.49 -4.69 -9.91
C ILE A 6 -9.71 -3.19 -9.81
N GLU A 7 -10.96 -2.80 -9.55
CA GLU A 7 -11.40 -1.40 -9.45
C GLU A 7 -10.87 -0.51 -10.58
N VAL A 8 -11.37 -0.76 -11.79
CA VAL A 8 -10.91 -0.08 -13.00
C VAL A 8 -11.51 1.31 -13.10
N ALA A 9 -10.65 2.33 -13.18
CA ALA A 9 -11.01 3.69 -13.54
C ALA A 9 -10.33 4.11 -14.86
N GLU A 10 -10.66 5.29 -15.38
CA GLU A 10 -10.10 5.82 -16.64
C GLU A 10 -8.56 5.92 -16.63
N ARG A 11 -7.98 6.33 -15.50
CA ARG A 11 -6.53 6.56 -15.37
C ARG A 11 -5.75 5.30 -14.99
N MET A 12 -6.30 4.47 -14.10
CA MET A 12 -5.60 3.31 -13.53
C MET A 12 -6.57 2.28 -12.97
N SER A 13 -6.08 1.04 -12.81
CA SER A 13 -6.71 0.02 -11.97
C SER A 13 -6.05 0.05 -10.59
N GLN A 14 -6.81 -0.15 -9.51
CA GLN A 14 -6.23 -0.14 -8.16
C GLN A 14 -5.38 -1.38 -7.88
N ALA A 15 -5.71 -2.51 -8.51
CA ALA A 15 -4.81 -3.65 -8.59
C ALA A 15 -4.88 -4.35 -9.95
N VAL A 16 -3.80 -5.03 -10.30
CA VAL A 16 -3.66 -5.83 -11.52
C VAL A 16 -3.10 -7.19 -11.12
N VAL A 17 -3.73 -8.24 -11.63
CA VAL A 17 -3.31 -9.63 -11.40
C VAL A 17 -2.84 -10.22 -12.73
N HIS A 18 -1.65 -10.81 -12.72
CA HIS A 18 -1.12 -11.57 -13.85
C HIS A 18 -0.44 -12.85 -13.37
N GLY A 19 -1.03 -14.00 -13.73
CA GLY A 19 -0.62 -15.29 -13.17
C GLY A 19 -0.79 -15.28 -11.65
N ASN A 20 0.30 -15.58 -10.94
CA ASN A 20 0.32 -15.73 -9.48
C ASN A 20 0.88 -14.48 -8.78
N ILE A 21 0.73 -13.30 -9.39
CA ILE A 21 1.24 -12.03 -8.84
C ILE A 21 0.15 -10.96 -8.89
N VAL A 22 0.00 -10.25 -7.78
CA VAL A 22 -0.83 -9.06 -7.63
C VAL A 22 0.08 -7.83 -7.54
N TYR A 23 -0.27 -6.78 -8.28
CA TYR A 23 0.35 -5.47 -8.23
C TYR A 23 -0.71 -4.45 -7.82
N THR A 24 -0.47 -3.63 -6.80
CA THR A 24 -1.34 -2.49 -6.50
C THR A 24 -0.82 -1.22 -7.16
N ALA A 25 -1.73 -0.29 -7.45
CA ALA A 25 -1.34 1.12 -7.60
C ALA A 25 -0.85 1.68 -6.25
N GLY A 26 -0.20 2.84 -6.28
CA GLY A 26 0.10 3.59 -5.07
C GLY A 26 -1.19 4.00 -4.36
N GLN A 27 -1.33 3.58 -3.11
CA GLN A 27 -2.48 3.86 -2.27
C GLN A 27 -2.16 5.05 -1.36
N VAL A 28 -3.11 5.98 -1.29
CA VAL A 28 -3.06 7.20 -0.45
C VAL A 28 -4.36 7.31 0.35
N ALA A 29 -4.33 8.06 1.45
CA ALA A 29 -5.48 8.25 2.33
C ALA A 29 -6.53 9.22 1.74
N GLN A 30 -7.64 8.67 1.23
CA GLN A 30 -8.73 9.44 0.61
C GLN A 30 -9.79 9.88 1.63
N GLY A 31 -9.97 9.14 2.72
CA GLY A 31 -10.93 9.39 3.80
C GLY A 31 -10.38 10.28 4.92
N THR A 32 -9.06 10.34 5.08
CA THR A 32 -8.35 11.17 6.06
C THR A 32 -7.35 12.15 5.43
N PRO A 33 -7.69 12.88 4.35
CA PRO A 33 -6.77 13.83 3.74
C PRO A 33 -6.39 14.93 4.75
N GLY A 34 -5.10 15.19 4.92
CA GLY A 34 -4.58 16.13 5.92
C GLY A 34 -4.66 15.62 7.37
N GLY A 35 -4.99 14.34 7.57
CA GLY A 35 -4.89 13.66 8.87
C GLY A 35 -3.44 13.42 9.29
N THR A 36 -3.24 12.90 10.51
CA THR A 36 -1.91 12.56 11.03
C THR A 36 -1.24 11.46 10.20
N MET A 37 0.10 11.37 10.28
CA MET A 37 0.83 10.29 9.61
C MET A 37 0.28 8.92 9.99
N ALA A 38 -0.02 8.68 11.27
CA ALA A 38 -0.60 7.42 11.72
C ALA A 38 -1.99 7.14 11.11
N ALA A 39 -2.87 8.14 11.06
CA ALA A 39 -4.22 7.98 10.51
C ALA A 39 -4.18 7.67 9.01
N GLN A 40 -3.35 8.39 8.26
CA GLN A 40 -3.19 8.16 6.83
C GLN A 40 -2.53 6.81 6.55
N THR A 41 -1.50 6.43 7.32
CA THR A 41 -0.84 5.13 7.18
C THR A 41 -1.83 3.99 7.43
N GLN A 42 -2.65 4.08 8.50
CA GLN A 42 -3.65 3.05 8.80
C GLN A 42 -4.64 2.90 7.66
N GLU A 43 -5.19 4.00 7.14
CA GLU A 43 -6.15 3.95 6.04
C GLU A 43 -5.55 3.35 4.77
N VAL A 44 -4.31 3.71 4.43
CA VAL A 44 -3.59 3.15 3.29
C VAL A 44 -3.39 1.64 3.44
N LEU A 45 -3.05 1.16 4.64
CA LEU A 45 -2.86 -0.27 4.90
C LEU A 45 -4.20 -1.04 4.88
N ASP A 46 -5.27 -0.46 5.41
CA ASP A 46 -6.63 -1.04 5.33
C ASP A 46 -7.08 -1.17 3.86
N ARG A 47 -6.74 -0.16 3.05
CA ARG A 47 -7.03 -0.15 1.63
C ARG A 47 -6.25 -1.24 0.88
N ILE A 48 -4.98 -1.44 1.23
CA ILE A 48 -4.16 -2.53 0.69
C ILE A 48 -4.77 -3.89 1.07
N ASP A 49 -5.17 -4.09 2.33
CA ASP A 49 -5.83 -5.33 2.76
C ASP A 49 -7.09 -5.62 1.95
N ALA A 50 -7.93 -4.61 1.69
CA ALA A 50 -9.13 -4.76 0.86
C ALA A 50 -8.80 -5.18 -0.58
N LEU A 51 -7.80 -4.56 -1.20
CA LEU A 51 -7.37 -4.89 -2.57
C LEU A 51 -6.76 -6.29 -2.68
N LEU A 52 -5.94 -6.69 -1.70
CA LEU A 52 -5.38 -8.03 -1.63
C LEU A 52 -6.49 -9.08 -1.46
N ALA A 53 -7.46 -8.82 -0.58
CA ALA A 53 -8.61 -9.70 -0.38
C ALA A 53 -9.46 -9.86 -1.65
N GLU A 54 -9.72 -8.78 -2.39
CA GLU A 54 -10.45 -8.85 -3.67
C GLU A 54 -9.66 -9.62 -4.75
N ALA A 55 -8.33 -9.55 -4.70
CA ALA A 55 -7.45 -10.34 -5.55
C ALA A 55 -7.37 -11.83 -5.15
N GLY A 56 -7.81 -12.18 -3.94
CA GLY A 56 -7.76 -13.54 -3.40
C GLY A 56 -6.46 -13.87 -2.66
N THR A 57 -5.77 -12.86 -2.14
CA THR A 57 -4.53 -13.00 -1.35
C THR A 57 -4.59 -12.13 -0.09
N ASP A 58 -3.51 -12.06 0.68
CA ASP A 58 -3.42 -11.26 1.90
C ASP A 58 -2.00 -10.79 2.19
N LYS A 59 -1.84 -9.97 3.23
CA LYS A 59 -0.55 -9.35 3.60
C LYS A 59 0.56 -10.32 4.02
N SER A 60 0.25 -11.59 4.33
CA SER A 60 1.27 -12.61 4.57
C SER A 60 2.01 -13.02 3.30
N LYS A 61 1.47 -12.69 2.13
CA LYS A 61 2.01 -13.02 0.80
C LYS A 61 2.67 -11.83 0.10
N LEU A 62 2.95 -10.74 0.83
CA LEU A 62 3.66 -9.60 0.27
C LEU A 62 5.08 -10.00 -0.14
N ILE A 63 5.45 -9.67 -1.38
CA ILE A 63 6.78 -9.85 -1.94
C ILE A 63 7.59 -8.56 -1.74
N SER A 64 7.00 -7.42 -2.11
CA SER A 64 7.65 -6.11 -2.09
C SER A 64 6.70 -5.01 -1.65
N THR A 65 7.22 -4.01 -0.95
CA THR A 65 6.53 -2.79 -0.56
C THR A 65 7.43 -1.59 -0.79
N THR A 66 6.93 -0.61 -1.52
CA THR A 66 7.56 0.71 -1.65
C THR A 66 6.72 1.73 -0.92
N ILE A 67 7.36 2.51 -0.06
CA ILE A 67 6.73 3.54 0.77
C ILE A 67 7.37 4.88 0.42
N TRP A 68 6.51 5.86 0.15
CA TRP A 68 6.89 7.25 0.01
C TRP A 68 6.25 8.05 1.13
N ILE A 69 7.06 8.79 1.90
CA ILE A 69 6.57 9.74 2.90
C ILE A 69 7.02 11.15 2.56
N THR A 70 6.27 12.16 3.00
CA THR A 70 6.61 13.57 2.71
C THR A 70 7.68 14.15 3.63
N SER A 71 7.95 13.52 4.77
CA SER A 71 8.98 13.93 5.73
C SER A 71 9.53 12.74 6.49
N MET A 72 10.86 12.62 6.58
CA MET A 72 11.53 11.61 7.42
C MET A 72 11.37 11.86 8.92
N ASP A 73 10.94 13.05 9.35
CA ASP A 73 10.61 13.32 10.75
C ASP A 73 9.43 12.46 11.23
N ASP A 74 8.53 12.08 10.31
CA ASP A 74 7.34 11.27 10.59
C ASP A 74 7.61 9.75 10.45
N PHE A 75 8.83 9.35 10.13
CA PHE A 75 9.18 7.96 9.84
C PHE A 75 8.89 7.01 11.01
N ALA A 76 9.15 7.46 12.24
CA ALA A 76 8.87 6.67 13.45
C ALA A 76 7.36 6.47 13.68
N GLU A 77 6.56 7.51 13.45
CA GLU A 77 5.09 7.43 13.57
C GLU A 77 4.52 6.47 12.53
N MET A 78 4.92 6.59 11.26
CA MET A 78 4.53 5.67 10.19
C MET A 78 4.93 4.22 10.52
N ASN A 79 6.17 4.00 10.99
CA ASN A 79 6.63 2.66 11.35
C ASN A 79 5.82 2.04 12.48
N SER A 80 5.38 2.82 13.47
CA SER A 80 4.57 2.27 14.56
C SER A 80 3.27 1.61 14.07
N VAL A 81 2.65 2.18 13.03
CA VAL A 81 1.45 1.62 12.39
C VAL A 81 1.80 0.44 11.50
N TRP A 82 2.86 0.55 10.71
CA TRP A 82 3.36 -0.55 9.87
C TRP A 82 3.69 -1.80 10.69
N ASP A 83 4.44 -1.64 11.79
CA ASP A 83 4.91 -2.74 12.63
C ASP A 83 3.74 -3.46 13.33
N ALA A 84 2.67 -2.73 13.65
CA ALA A 84 1.44 -3.30 14.20
C ALA A 84 0.62 -4.07 13.14
N TRP A 85 0.73 -3.70 11.87
CA TRP A 85 -0.06 -4.26 10.78
C TRP A 85 0.61 -5.45 10.07
N VAL A 86 1.92 -5.39 9.84
CA VAL A 86 2.64 -6.37 9.00
C VAL A 86 2.58 -7.78 9.58
N SER A 87 2.54 -8.81 8.72
CA SER A 87 2.51 -10.22 9.17
C SER A 87 3.86 -10.62 9.81
N PRO A 88 3.89 -10.96 11.12
CA PRO A 88 5.12 -11.42 11.76
C PRO A 88 5.68 -12.68 11.09
N GLY A 89 6.98 -12.70 10.81
CA GLY A 89 7.64 -13.82 10.13
C GLY A 89 7.44 -13.89 8.61
N ASN A 90 6.53 -13.10 8.05
CA ASN A 90 6.24 -13.02 6.61
C ASN A 90 6.36 -11.56 6.09
N THR A 91 7.34 -10.81 6.60
CA THR A 91 7.54 -9.41 6.19
C THR A 91 8.08 -9.31 4.76
N PRO A 92 7.62 -8.35 3.94
CA PRO A 92 8.09 -8.20 2.57
C PRO A 92 9.50 -7.59 2.47
N GLY A 93 10.09 -7.65 1.28
CA GLY A 93 11.12 -6.68 0.92
C GLY A 93 10.54 -5.27 0.97
N ARG A 94 11.17 -4.35 1.71
CA ARG A 94 10.60 -3.02 1.99
C ARG A 94 11.61 -1.93 1.69
N ALA A 95 11.18 -0.89 0.98
CA ALA A 95 11.92 0.35 0.80
C ALA A 95 11.06 1.55 1.23
N CYS A 96 11.65 2.50 1.93
CA CYS A 96 11.00 3.75 2.33
C CYS A 96 11.91 4.93 2.00
N VAL A 97 11.38 5.93 1.32
CA VAL A 97 12.10 7.15 0.94
C VAL A 97 11.22 8.39 1.16
N GLU A 98 11.87 9.55 1.25
CA GLU A 98 11.17 10.82 1.26
C GLU A 98 10.88 11.26 -0.19
N ALA A 99 9.65 11.70 -0.48
CA ALA A 99 9.26 12.19 -1.80
C ALA A 99 8.07 13.16 -1.74
N ASN A 100 7.97 14.03 -2.75
CA ASN A 100 6.76 14.81 -2.98
C ASN A 100 5.64 13.92 -3.53
N LEU A 101 4.45 14.00 -2.94
CA LEU A 101 3.25 13.27 -3.38
C LEU A 101 2.35 14.13 -4.29
N ALA A 102 1.36 13.50 -4.92
CA ALA A 102 0.48 14.16 -5.91
C ALA A 102 -0.39 15.30 -5.35
N SER A 103 -0.55 15.37 -4.02
CA SER A 103 -1.29 16.42 -3.33
C SER A 103 -0.67 16.67 -1.94
N PRO A 104 -0.62 17.93 -1.47
CA PRO A 104 -0.03 18.26 -0.16
C PRO A 104 -0.85 17.73 1.03
N VAL A 105 -2.07 17.23 0.81
CA VAL A 105 -2.88 16.62 1.87
C VAL A 105 -2.47 15.18 2.18
N PHE A 106 -1.67 14.55 1.31
CA PHE A 106 -1.16 13.20 1.52
C PHE A 106 0.22 13.26 2.18
N SER A 107 0.40 12.51 3.26
CA SER A 107 1.69 12.36 3.94
C SER A 107 2.41 11.06 3.59
N VAL A 108 1.66 10.06 3.10
CA VAL A 108 2.18 8.72 2.78
C VAL A 108 1.49 8.13 1.55
N GLU A 109 2.28 7.45 0.72
CA GLU A 109 1.82 6.61 -0.38
C GLU A 109 2.51 5.24 -0.29
N ILE A 110 1.75 4.15 -0.47
CA ILE A 110 2.29 2.78 -0.40
C ILE A 110 1.82 1.98 -1.63
N ALA A 111 2.76 1.30 -2.29
CA ALA A 111 2.47 0.32 -3.33
C ALA A 111 3.04 -1.04 -2.96
N VAL A 112 2.31 -2.12 -3.29
CA VAL A 112 2.72 -3.48 -2.96
C VAL A 112 2.68 -4.43 -4.17
N ILE A 113 3.53 -5.44 -4.08
CA ILE A 113 3.51 -6.62 -4.93
C ILE A 113 3.31 -7.83 -4.03
N ALA A 114 2.35 -8.70 -4.34
CA ALA A 114 2.03 -9.89 -3.56
C ALA A 114 1.94 -11.15 -4.43
N ALA A 115 2.18 -12.31 -3.84
CA ALA A 115 1.89 -13.59 -4.47
C ALA A 115 0.39 -13.90 -4.44
N LEU A 116 -0.08 -14.68 -5.41
CA LEU A 116 -1.44 -15.22 -5.49
C LEU A 116 -1.34 -16.72 -5.79
N ASP A 117 -1.62 -17.54 -4.79
CA ASP A 117 -1.52 -19.00 -4.81
C ASP A 117 -2.57 -19.68 -3.95
#